data_AF-A0A246FH36-F1
#
_entry.id   AF-A0A246FH36-F1
#
_cell.length_a   1.000
_cell.length_b   1.000
_cell.length_c   1.000
_cell.angle_alpha   90.00
_cell.angle_beta   90.00
_cell.angle_gamma   90.00
#
_symmetry.space_group_name_H-M   'P 1'
#
loop_
_entity.id
_entity.type
_entity.pdbx_description
1 polymer ?
#
loop_
_entity_poly.entity_id
_entity_poly.type
_entity_poly.pdbx_seq_one_letter_code
_entity_poly.pdbx_strand_id
1 'polypeptide(L)'
;MLALKRLVTILVMIFLVLALLVLLLPSVQTSFVGMAGSPQALYYSLLVAAVILLGLHLVTENLDSTLLRREVAGYERKINELKARLYDQQLEQQRAAERPPITPRTGVTTYPDTPLYPQSDPSLSNAPLQNPNTIIPPADGNSSQPL
;
A
#
# COMPACT_ATOMS: atom_id res chain seq x y z
N MET A 1 -6.73 -9.11 6.05
CA MET A 1 -5.80 -10.22 5.75
C MET A 1 -4.74 -10.40 6.83
N LEU A 2 -4.04 -9.34 7.27
CA LEU A 2 -3.02 -9.45 8.31
C LEU A 2 -3.53 -10.04 9.65
N ALA A 3 -4.70 -9.61 10.14
CA ALA A 3 -5.27 -10.14 11.38
C ALA A 3 -5.68 -11.63 11.26
N LEU A 4 -6.27 -12.03 10.14
CA LEU A 4 -6.65 -13.42 9.87
C LEU A 4 -5.41 -14.31 9.73
N LYS A 5 -4.41 -13.86 8.98
CA LYS A 5 -3.11 -14.54 8.85
C LYS A 5 -2.50 -14.76 10.23
N ARG A 6 -2.35 -13.70 11.03
CA ARG A 6 -1.82 -13.77 12.39
C ARG A 6 -2.61 -14.73 13.28
N LEU A 7 -3.95 -14.70 13.20
CA LEU A 7 -4.79 -15.62 13.96
C LEU A 7 -4.51 -17.08 13.59
N VAL A 8 -4.44 -17.39 12.30
CA VAL A 8 -4.12 -18.74 11.82
C VAL A 8 -2.72 -19.15 12.25
N THR A 9 -1.72 -18.27 12.11
CA THR A 9 -0.35 -18.57 12.55
C THR A 9 -0.29 -18.84 14.05
N ILE A 10 -0.93 -18.00 14.88
CA ILE A 10 -0.98 -18.18 16.34
C ILE A 10 -1.65 -19.51 16.68
N LEU A 11 -2.76 -19.84 16.04
CA LEU A 11 -3.48 -21.10 16.28
C LEU A 11 -2.61 -22.31 15.93
N VAL A 12 -1.90 -22.27 14.79
CA VAL A 12 -0.95 -23.32 14.39
C VAL A 12 0.20 -23.44 15.39
N MET A 13 0.77 -22.32 15.87
CA MET A 13 1.85 -22.34 16.86
C MET A 13 1.39 -22.93 18.19
N ILE A 14 0.22 -22.54 18.68
CA ILE A 14 -0.37 -23.10 19.91
C ILE A 14 -0.61 -24.59 19.73
N PHE A 15 -1.20 -25.00 18.61
CA PHE A 15 -1.43 -26.41 18.31
C PHE A 15 -0.11 -27.20 18.29
N LEU A 16 0.95 -26.69 17.65
CA LEU A 16 2.24 -27.36 17.61
C LEU A 16 2.84 -27.53 19.00
N VAL A 17 2.78 -26.50 19.85
CA VAL A 17 3.27 -26.58 21.23
C VAL A 17 2.49 -27.63 22.03
N LEU A 18 1.16 -27.61 21.93
CA LEU A 18 0.31 -28.60 22.60
C LEU A 18 0.54 -30.02 22.08
N ALA A 19 0.63 -30.18 20.75
CA ALA A 19 0.90 -31.46 20.11
C ALA A 19 2.27 -32.01 20.53
N LEU A 20 3.31 -31.18 20.58
CA LEU A 20 4.63 -31.58 21.07
C LEU A 20 4.57 -31.97 22.55
N LEU A 21 3.87 -31.18 23.37
CA LEU A 21 3.72 -31.46 24.81
C LEU A 21 3.07 -32.84 25.02
N VAL A 22 2.01 -33.14 24.28
CA VAL A 22 1.34 -34.44 24.29
C VAL A 22 2.31 -35.52 23.77
N LEU A 23 3.03 -35.30 22.68
CA LEU A 23 3.93 -36.30 22.10
C LEU A 23 5.15 -36.62 22.98
N LEU A 24 5.72 -35.64 23.67
CA LEU A 24 6.96 -35.81 24.43
C LEU A 24 6.73 -36.31 25.86
N LEU A 25 5.60 -35.97 26.50
CA LEU A 25 5.37 -36.26 27.91
C LEU A 25 4.35 -37.39 28.09
N PRO A 26 4.78 -38.58 28.56
CA PRO A 26 3.88 -39.71 28.80
C PRO A 26 2.74 -39.39 29.77
N SER A 27 3.01 -38.55 30.78
CA SER A 27 2.01 -38.09 31.76
C SER A 27 0.88 -37.26 31.12
N VAL A 28 1.19 -36.53 30.04
CA VAL A 28 0.19 -35.77 29.30
C VAL A 28 -0.60 -36.72 28.40
N GLN A 29 0.05 -37.68 27.74
CA GLN A 29 -0.63 -38.66 26.89
C GLN A 29 -1.72 -39.42 27.62
N THR A 30 -1.47 -39.91 28.84
CA THR A 30 -2.47 -40.67 29.61
C THR A 30 -3.75 -39.87 29.86
N SER A 31 -3.61 -38.56 30.13
CA SER A 31 -4.73 -37.65 30.31
C SER A 31 -5.57 -37.49 29.03
N PHE A 32 -4.91 -37.38 27.87
CA PHE A 32 -5.61 -37.21 26.59
C PHE A 32 -6.10 -38.51 25.97
N VAL A 33 -5.45 -39.65 26.23
CA VAL A 33 -5.92 -40.98 25.82
C VAL A 33 -7.25 -41.32 26.49
N GLY A 34 -7.45 -40.94 27.75
CA GLY A 34 -8.74 -41.08 28.43
C GLY A 34 -9.88 -40.34 27.71
N MET A 35 -9.58 -39.22 27.05
CA MET A 35 -10.55 -38.45 26.25
C MET A 35 -10.72 -38.99 24.82
N ALA A 36 -9.62 -39.45 24.20
CA ALA A 36 -9.62 -40.00 22.84
C ALA A 36 -10.07 -41.47 22.76
N GLY A 37 -10.21 -42.14 23.89
CA GLY A 37 -10.63 -43.55 24.03
C GLY A 37 -9.51 -44.57 23.74
N SER A 38 -8.55 -44.26 22.86
CA SER A 38 -7.38 -45.10 22.62
C SER A 38 -6.15 -44.29 22.18
N PRO A 39 -4.92 -44.81 22.38
CA PRO A 39 -3.71 -44.17 21.88
C PRO A 39 -3.72 -44.00 20.36
N GLN A 40 -4.23 -44.99 19.64
CA GLN A 40 -4.31 -44.96 18.17
C GLN A 40 -5.19 -43.79 17.71
N ALA A 41 -6.37 -43.61 18.32
CA ALA A 41 -7.29 -42.52 18.00
C ALA A 41 -6.69 -41.14 18.33
N LEU A 42 -5.93 -41.03 19.44
CA LEU A 42 -5.21 -39.80 19.78
C LEU A 42 -4.21 -39.40 18.69
N TYR A 43 -3.38 -40.32 18.21
CA TYR A 43 -2.40 -39.99 17.16
C TYR A 43 -3.08 -39.68 15.82
N TYR A 44 -4.13 -40.42 15.45
CA TYR A 44 -4.89 -40.13 14.23
C TYR A 44 -5.57 -38.76 14.28
N SER A 45 -6.21 -38.41 15.40
CA SER A 45 -6.84 -37.09 15.56
C SER A 45 -5.83 -35.96 15.51
N LEU A 46 -4.66 -36.10 16.16
CA LEU A 46 -3.57 -35.13 16.05
C LEU A 46 -3.07 -34.99 14.61
N LEU A 47 -2.92 -36.11 13.89
CA LEU A 47 -2.48 -36.09 12.49
C LEU A 47 -3.50 -35.40 11.58
N VAL A 48 -4.79 -35.73 11.70
CA VAL A 48 -5.86 -35.10 10.92
C VAL A 48 -5.94 -33.60 11.24
N ALA A 49 -5.90 -33.23 12.51
CA ALA A 49 -5.85 -31.82 12.92
C ALA A 49 -4.62 -31.12 12.35
N ALA A 50 -3.44 -31.75 12.38
CA ALA A 50 -2.22 -31.19 11.83
C ALA A 50 -2.32 -30.96 10.31
N VAL A 51 -2.87 -31.92 9.56
CA VAL A 51 -3.07 -31.79 8.11
C VAL A 51 -4.04 -30.65 7.79
N ILE A 52 -5.15 -30.54 8.52
CA ILE A 52 -6.14 -29.47 8.32
C ILE A 52 -5.49 -28.11 8.61
N LEU A 53 -4.78 -27.99 9.73
CA LEU A 53 -4.14 -26.74 10.12
C LEU A 53 -3.01 -26.34 9.18
N LEU A 54 -2.21 -27.30 8.73
CA LEU A 54 -1.16 -27.06 7.74
C LEU A 54 -1.76 -26.61 6.41
N GLY A 55 -2.82 -27.28 5.94
CA GLY A 55 -3.55 -26.89 4.73
C GLY A 55 -4.12 -25.48 4.83
N LEU A 56 -4.79 -25.16 5.95
CA LEU A 56 -5.31 -23.82 6.20
C LEU A 56 -4.19 -22.78 6.19
N HIS A 57 -3.06 -23.06 6.86
CA HIS A 57 -1.91 -22.18 6.88
C HIS A 57 -1.36 -21.91 5.48
N LEU A 58 -1.17 -22.97 4.68
CA LEU A 58 -0.67 -22.85 3.31
C LEU A 58 -1.60 -22.02 2.43
N VAL A 59 -2.92 -22.25 2.52
CA VAL A 59 -3.91 -21.46 1.77
C VAL A 59 -3.84 -20.00 2.17
N THR A 60 -3.76 -19.69 3.47
CA THR A 60 -3.65 -18.29 3.92
C THR A 60 -2.38 -17.60 3.43
N GLU A 61 -1.23 -18.29 3.44
CA GLU A 61 0.05 -17.73 2.95
C GLU A 61 0.05 -17.53 1.43
N ASN A 62 -0.56 -18.46 0.68
CA ASN A 62 -0.72 -18.32 -0.77
C ASN A 62 -1.68 -17.17 -1.14
N LEU A 63 -2.78 -17.00 -0.39
CA LEU A 63 -3.70 -15.88 -0.59
C LEU A 63 -3.02 -14.54 -0.30
N ASP A 64 -2.25 -14.44 0.78
CA ASP A 64 -1.50 -13.23 1.11
C ASP A 64 -0.51 -12.87 0.00
N SER A 65 0.27 -13.86 -0.48
CA SER A 65 1.24 -13.68 -1.55
C SER A 65 0.61 -13.26 -2.88
N THR A 66 -0.54 -13.84 -3.23
CA THR A 66 -1.25 -13.52 -4.48
C THR A 66 -1.90 -12.13 -4.43
N LEU A 67 -2.45 -11.75 -3.27
CA LEU A 67 -3.01 -10.42 -3.06
C LEU A 67 -1.95 -9.34 -3.17
N LEU A 68 -0.79 -9.53 -2.52
CA LEU A 68 0.35 -8.61 -2.62
C LEU A 68 0.83 -8.45 -4.06
N ARG A 69 1.00 -9.54 -4.80
CA ARG A 69 1.40 -9.50 -6.23
C ARG A 69 0.41 -8.71 -7.08
N ARG A 70 -0.89 -8.85 -6.82
CA ARG A 70 -1.93 -8.11 -7.54
C ARG A 70 -1.86 -6.62 -7.26
N GLU A 71 -1.65 -6.22 -6.01
CA GLU A 71 -1.51 -4.80 -5.63
C GLU A 71 -0.27 -4.18 -6.29
N VAL A 72 0.86 -4.87 -6.25
CA VAL A 72 2.10 -4.42 -6.90
C VAL A 72 1.91 -4.23 -8.40
N ALA A 73 1.29 -5.19 -9.11
CA ALA A 73 0.99 -5.05 -10.53
C ALA A 73 0.07 -3.85 -10.84
N GLY A 74 -0.84 -3.52 -9.91
CA GLY A 74 -1.68 -2.32 -10.01
C GLY A 74 -0.87 -1.03 -9.89
N TYR A 75 0.07 -0.97 -8.94
CA TYR A 75 0.96 0.17 -8.77
C TYR A 75 1.92 0.34 -9.95
N GLU A 76 2.48 -0.74 -10.48
CA GLU A 76 3.37 -0.71 -11.65
C GLU A 76 2.67 -0.13 -12.90
N ARG A 77 1.40 -0.48 -13.13
CA ARG A 77 0.61 0.10 -14.24
C ARG A 77 0.44 1.60 -14.09
N LYS A 78 0.06 2.08 -12.90
CA LYS A 78 -0.08 3.52 -12.63
C LYS A 78 1.24 4.26 -12.81
N ILE A 79 2.35 3.67 -12.37
CA ILE A 79 3.69 4.24 -12.56
C ILE A 79 4.01 4.34 -14.05
N ASN A 80 3.70 3.31 -14.85
CA ASN A 80 3.94 3.35 -16.29
C ASN A 80 3.06 4.40 -16.98
N GLU A 81 1.79 4.54 -16.59
CA GLU A 81 0.93 5.62 -17.10
C GLU A 81 1.46 7.01 -16.75
N LEU A 82 1.90 7.23 -15.51
CA LEU A 82 2.47 8.51 -15.08
C LEU A 82 3.78 8.82 -15.80
N LYS A 83 4.64 7.81 -15.98
CA LYS A 83 5.86 7.95 -16.78
C LYS A 83 5.53 8.34 -18.22
N ALA A 84 4.57 7.66 -18.86
CA ALA A 84 4.15 7.99 -20.22
C ALA A 84 3.64 9.44 -20.31
N ARG A 85 2.77 9.88 -19.38
CA ARG A 85 2.30 11.27 -19.34
C ARG A 85 3.42 12.29 -19.16
N LEU A 86 4.41 11.99 -18.33
CA LEU A 86 5.57 12.86 -18.11
C LEU A 86 6.42 12.95 -19.39
N TYR A 87 6.67 11.82 -20.05
CA TYR A 87 7.37 11.79 -21.34
C TYR A 87 6.60 12.57 -22.42
N ASP A 88 5.29 12.38 -22.53
CA ASP A 88 4.44 13.11 -23.48
C ASP A 88 4.49 14.62 -23.22
N GLN A 89 4.43 15.03 -21.95
CA GLN A 89 4.51 16.45 -21.56
C GLN A 89 5.89 17.06 -21.87
N GLN A 90 6.98 16.34 -21.60
CA GLN A 90 8.33 16.78 -21.96
C GLN A 90 8.52 16.90 -23.47
N LEU A 91 7.98 15.96 -24.24
CA LEU A 91 8.04 15.99 -25.70
C LEU A 91 7.25 17.18 -26.27
N GLU A 92 6.07 17.46 -25.74
CA GLU A 92 5.26 18.61 -26.16
C GLU A 92 5.95 19.94 -25.82
N GLN A 93 6.58 20.05 -24.64
CA GLN A 93 7.37 21.23 -24.28
C GLN A 93 8.58 21.44 -25.21
N GLN A 94 9.27 20.36 -25.58
CA GLN A 94 10.37 20.43 -26.55
C GLN A 94 9.88 20.86 -27.93
N ARG A 95 8.77 20.31 -28.42
CA ARG A 95 8.15 20.76 -29.68
C ARG A 95 7.70 22.22 -29.64
N ALA A 96 7.14 22.67 -28.52
CA ALA A 96 6.75 24.06 -28.33
C ALA A 96 7.97 24.99 -28.32
N ALA A 97 9.11 24.54 -27.80
CA ALA A 97 10.37 25.27 -27.82
C ALA A 97 11.05 25.28 -29.21
N GLU A 98 10.90 24.21 -30.00
CA GLU A 98 11.42 24.11 -31.37
C GLU A 98 10.52 24.79 -32.42
N ARG A 99 9.26 25.10 -32.06
CA ARG A 99 8.40 25.90 -32.94
C ARG A 99 8.96 27.32 -33.02
N PRO A 100 9.27 27.82 -34.23
CA PRO A 100 9.68 29.22 -34.38
C PRO A 100 8.56 30.12 -33.83
N PRO A 101 8.90 31.21 -33.12
CA PRO A 101 7.90 32.12 -32.59
C PRO A 101 7.06 32.62 -33.75
N ILE A 102 5.77 32.27 -33.75
CA ILE A 102 4.81 32.88 -34.67
C ILE A 102 4.71 34.32 -34.20
N THR A 103 5.38 35.22 -34.91
CA THR A 103 5.21 36.66 -34.74
C THR A 103 3.72 36.97 -34.84
N PRO A 104 3.11 37.61 -33.83
CA PRO A 104 1.70 37.95 -33.90
C PRO A 104 1.53 38.93 -35.05
N ARG A 105 0.79 38.51 -36.10
CA ARG A 105 0.27 39.42 -37.11
C ARG A 105 -0.63 40.40 -36.37
N THR A 106 -0.25 41.67 -36.35
CA THR A 106 -1.02 42.79 -35.82
C THR A 106 -2.34 42.95 -36.58
N GLY A 107 -3.33 42.13 -36.21
CA GLY A 107 -4.74 42.42 -36.41
C GLY A 107 -5.26 43.02 -35.12
N VAL A 108 -5.58 44.31 -35.14
CA VAL A 108 -6.21 45.01 -34.02
C VAL A 108 -7.48 44.26 -33.64
N THR A 109 -7.46 43.60 -32.48
CA THR A 109 -8.65 43.05 -31.83
C THR A 109 -8.99 44.01 -30.70
N THR A 110 -10.07 44.75 -30.86
CA THR A 110 -10.64 45.58 -29.78
C THR A 110 -11.12 44.67 -28.67
N TYR A 111 -10.50 44.78 -27.49
CA TYR A 111 -10.98 44.19 -26.25
C TYR A 111 -12.24 44.93 -25.77
N PRO A 112 -13.34 44.25 -25.42
CA PRO A 112 -14.29 44.79 -24.46
C PRO A 112 -13.69 44.67 -23.03
N ASP A 113 -13.62 45.81 -22.34
CA ASP A 113 -13.05 46.03 -20.99
C ASP A 113 -13.85 45.41 -19.83
N THR A 114 -14.33 44.17 -19.94
CA THR A 114 -15.01 43.51 -18.83
C THR A 114 -14.63 42.04 -18.68
N PRO A 115 -13.92 41.64 -17.60
CA PRO A 115 -13.78 40.24 -17.25
C PRO A 115 -15.13 39.72 -16.74
N LEU A 116 -15.81 38.91 -17.56
CA LEU A 116 -16.93 38.07 -17.12
C LEU A 116 -16.36 36.89 -16.31
N TYR A 117 -16.08 37.14 -15.04
CA TYR A 117 -15.89 36.06 -14.07
C TYR A 117 -17.21 35.27 -13.93
N PRO A 118 -17.18 33.93 -13.83
CA PRO A 118 -18.34 33.17 -13.43
C PRO A 118 -18.68 33.52 -11.98
N GLN A 119 -19.84 34.15 -11.81
CA GLN A 119 -20.70 34.22 -10.64
C GLN A 119 -20.09 33.73 -9.31
N SER A 120 -19.82 34.67 -8.40
CA SER A 120 -19.58 34.42 -6.99
C SER A 120 -20.75 33.65 -6.36
N ASP A 121 -20.53 32.37 -6.07
CA ASP A 121 -21.42 31.56 -5.24
C ASP A 121 -21.44 32.13 -3.81
N PRO A 122 -22.59 32.58 -3.28
CA PRO A 122 -22.69 33.16 -1.94
C PRO A 122 -22.39 32.19 -0.79
N SER A 123 -22.15 30.88 -1.06
CA SER A 123 -21.71 29.94 -0.03
C SER A 123 -20.19 29.89 0.17
N LEU A 124 -19.39 30.57 -0.65
CA LEU A 124 -17.93 30.56 -0.55
C LEU A 124 -17.40 31.92 -0.10
N SER A 125 -17.00 31.99 1.16
CA SER A 125 -16.38 33.17 1.75
C SER A 125 -14.98 33.38 1.14
N ASN A 126 -14.86 34.34 0.22
CA ASN A 126 -13.58 34.79 -0.33
C ASN A 126 -12.81 35.62 0.71
N ALA A 127 -12.26 34.96 1.73
CA ALA A 127 -11.24 35.57 2.56
C ALA A 127 -9.89 35.49 1.82
N PRO A 128 -9.14 36.59 1.66
CA PRO A 128 -7.79 36.52 1.13
C PRO A 128 -6.94 35.64 2.06
N LEU A 129 -6.24 34.66 1.49
CA LEU A 129 -5.24 33.84 2.21
C LEU A 129 -4.06 34.73 2.62
N GLN A 130 -4.21 35.45 3.73
CA GLN A 130 -3.10 36.05 4.46
C GLN A 130 -2.43 34.94 5.27
N ASN A 131 -1.54 34.18 4.64
CA ASN A 131 -0.32 33.62 5.25
C ASN A 131 0.38 32.70 4.23
N PRO A 132 1.61 33.02 3.78
CA PRO A 132 2.45 32.01 3.20
C PRO A 132 2.76 30.95 4.28
N ASN A 133 2.43 29.70 4.01
CA ASN A 133 2.83 28.57 4.86
C ASN A 133 4.37 28.48 4.87
N THR A 134 4.99 29.03 5.91
CA THR A 134 6.40 28.84 6.25
C THR A 134 6.60 27.41 6.76
N ILE A 135 6.64 26.43 5.86
CA ILE A 135 7.00 25.03 6.18
C ILE A 135 8.45 24.72 5.74
N ILE A 136 9.12 25.65 5.04
CA ILE A 136 10.53 25.49 4.65
C ILE A 136 11.38 26.30 5.64
N PRO A 137 12.19 25.67 6.51
CA PRO A 137 13.21 26.38 7.28
C PRO A 137 14.25 26.99 6.31
N PRO A 138 14.82 28.17 6.60
CA PRO A 138 15.87 28.73 5.77
C PRO A 138 17.06 27.77 5.71
N ALA A 139 17.62 27.59 4.52
CA ALA A 139 18.87 26.86 4.36
C ALA A 139 19.97 27.63 5.07
N ASP A 140 20.54 27.04 6.13
CA ASP A 140 21.69 27.59 6.83
C ASP A 140 22.90 27.61 5.88
N GLY A 141 23.13 28.76 5.27
CA GLY A 141 24.35 29.06 4.54
C GLY A 141 25.48 29.28 5.55
N ASN A 142 26.22 28.22 5.88
CA ASN A 142 27.50 28.35 6.56
C ASN A 142 28.54 27.40 5.95
N SER A 143 29.05 27.78 4.78
CA SER A 143 30.30 27.27 4.23
C SER A 143 31.47 27.92 4.96
N SER A 144 31.86 27.35 6.11
CA SER A 144 33.13 27.65 6.76
C SER A 144 34.16 26.57 6.40
N GLN A 145 34.94 26.89 5.37
CA GLN A 145 36.14 26.23 4.90
C GLN A 145 37.26 26.39 5.96
N PRO A 146 37.96 25.33 6.41
CA PRO A 146 39.21 25.49 7.13
C PRO A 146 40.41 25.39 6.16
N LEU A 147 41.38 26.26 6.43
CA LEU A 147 42.72 26.39 5.82
C LEU A 147 43.58 25.15 6.00
#